data_AF-A0A7V4IKK6-F1
#
_entry.id   AF-A0A7V4IKK6-F1
#
_cell.length_a   1.000
_cell.length_b   1.000
_cell.length_c   1.000
_cell.angle_alpha   90.00
_cell.angle_beta   90.00
_cell.angle_gamma   90.00
#
_symmetry.space_group_name_H-M   'P 1'
#
loop_
_entity.id
_entity.type
_entity.pdbx_description
1 polymer ?
#
loop_
_entity_poly.entity_id
_entity_poly.type
_entity_poly.pdbx_seq_one_letter_code
_entity_poly.pdbx_strand_id
1 'polypeptide(L)'
;MISSKVKVLLVLCLFFSLIAPLSTFAADEPGQASEEVVDILKNKTYSIRLDKKTIEKGYTVSAFNDSLKLSLVPGILGDSTAVDMEELNEEIESPWYLDRISPIYQFEFRNKSVYDNNKPFYIQFSYTEATNSYK
;
A
#
# COMPACT_ATOMS: atom_id res chain seq x y z
N MET A 1 54.64 46.29 6.72
CA MET A 1 53.63 45.97 5.69
C MET A 1 53.91 44.56 5.17
N ILE A 2 53.11 43.57 5.60
CA ILE A 2 53.30 42.16 5.27
C ILE A 2 52.27 41.79 4.19
N SER A 3 52.77 41.21 3.10
CA SER A 3 52.03 40.86 1.88
C SER A 3 50.84 39.93 2.14
N SER A 4 49.67 40.26 1.55
CA SER A 4 48.40 39.53 1.70
C SER A 4 48.44 38.06 1.28
N LYS A 5 49.50 37.61 0.60
CA LYS A 5 49.66 36.20 0.18
C LYS A 5 50.15 35.27 1.31
N VAL A 6 50.74 35.81 2.38
CA VAL A 6 51.22 35.00 3.52
C VAL A 6 50.10 34.68 4.52
N LYS A 7 49.02 35.49 4.54
CA LYS A 7 47.87 35.26 5.43
C LYS A 7 47.01 34.06 5.02
N VAL A 8 46.98 33.72 3.74
CA VAL A 8 46.18 32.58 3.22
C VAL A 8 46.84 31.23 3.57
N LEU A 9 48.16 31.18 3.66
CA LEU A 9 48.88 29.94 3.99
C LEU A 9 48.81 29.60 5.49
N LEU A 10 48.67 30.61 6.37
CA LEU A 10 48.61 30.41 7.82
C LEU A 10 47.22 30.00 8.32
N VAL A 11 46.15 30.26 7.55
CA VAL A 11 44.78 29.83 7.86
C VAL A 11 44.54 28.36 7.48
N LEU A 12 45.34 27.79 6.57
CA LEU A 12 45.18 26.40 6.13
C LEU A 12 45.76 25.37 7.14
N CYS A 13 46.72 25.77 7.98
CA CYS A 13 47.32 24.86 8.98
C CYS A 13 46.53 24.74 10.30
N LEU A 14 45.49 25.56 10.50
CA LEU A 14 44.68 25.55 11.74
C LEU A 14 43.42 24.68 11.65
N PHE A 15 43.12 24.09 10.49
CA PHE A 15 41.99 23.16 10.31
C PHE A 15 42.39 21.68 10.34
N PHE A 16 43.67 21.35 10.50
CA PHE A 16 44.18 19.97 10.44
C PHE A 16 44.63 19.42 11.80
N SER A 17 43.96 19.80 12.89
CA SER A 17 44.24 19.29 14.25
C SER A 17 43.02 18.75 15.00
N LEU A 18 41.87 18.55 14.33
CA LEU A 18 40.67 17.97 14.93
C LEU A 18 40.39 16.53 14.46
N ILE A 19 41.41 15.69 14.42
CA ILE A 19 41.23 14.23 14.31
C ILE A 19 41.86 13.60 15.55
N ALA A 20 41.09 13.51 16.62
CA ALA A 20 41.33 12.54 17.68
C ALA A 20 40.42 11.34 17.42
N PRO A 21 40.95 10.13 17.17
CA PRO A 21 40.14 8.93 17.29
C PRO A 21 40.00 8.62 18.78
N LEU A 22 38.88 9.06 19.37
CA LEU A 22 38.46 8.56 20.68
C LEU A 22 38.07 7.09 20.48
N SER A 23 39.00 6.19 20.78
CA SER A 23 38.76 4.74 20.75
C SER A 23 37.97 4.38 22.00
N THR A 24 36.67 4.60 21.97
CA THR A 24 35.77 4.00 22.94
C THR A 24 35.55 2.56 22.52
N PHE A 25 36.17 1.63 23.24
CA PHE A 25 35.80 0.22 23.22
C PHE A 25 34.33 0.15 23.66
N ALA A 26 33.43 0.05 22.68
CA ALA A 26 32.09 -0.47 22.92
C ALA A 26 32.25 -1.96 23.18
N ALA A 27 31.83 -2.40 24.37
CA ALA A 27 31.67 -3.80 24.68
C ALA A 27 30.78 -4.45 23.61
N ASP A 28 31.16 -5.66 23.19
CA ASP A 28 30.30 -6.55 22.41
C ASP A 28 29.03 -6.81 23.22
N GLU A 29 28.01 -5.98 23.00
CA GLU A 29 26.63 -6.35 23.25
C GLU A 29 26.28 -7.38 22.15
N PRO A 30 25.74 -8.56 22.50
CA PRO A 30 25.37 -9.57 21.52
C PRO A 30 24.41 -8.95 20.52
N GLY A 31 24.83 -8.98 19.25
CA GLY A 31 24.13 -8.39 18.11
C GLY A 31 22.63 -8.52 18.24
N GLN A 32 22.01 -7.40 18.60
CA GLN A 32 20.58 -7.22 18.50
C GLN A 32 20.29 -7.27 17.00
N ALA A 33 19.87 -8.45 16.55
CA ALA A 33 19.38 -8.66 15.20
C ALA A 33 18.37 -7.53 14.93
N SER A 34 18.72 -6.65 14.01
CA SER A 34 17.79 -5.67 13.48
C SER A 34 16.61 -6.46 12.91
N GLU A 35 15.50 -6.47 13.61
CA GLU A 35 14.18 -6.84 13.08
C GLU A 35 13.74 -5.78 12.06
N GLU A 36 14.50 -5.60 10.98
CA GLU A 36 14.04 -4.97 9.75
C GLU A 36 13.94 -6.06 8.69
N VAL A 37 13.05 -7.02 8.91
CA VAL A 37 12.79 -8.12 7.98
C VAL A 37 11.28 -8.27 7.83
N VAL A 38 10.79 -7.72 6.71
CA VAL A 38 9.52 -7.99 5.99
C VAL A 38 8.23 -7.28 6.44
N ASP A 39 8.07 -6.01 6.03
CA ASP A 39 6.73 -5.41 5.76
C ASP A 39 6.44 -5.36 4.25
N ILE A 40 6.96 -6.33 3.48
CA ILE A 40 6.90 -6.30 2.00
C ILE A 40 5.70 -7.05 1.43
N LEU A 41 4.89 -7.72 2.26
CA LEU A 41 3.78 -8.58 1.81
C LEU A 41 2.52 -8.45 2.66
N LYS A 42 2.30 -7.33 3.35
CA LYS A 42 1.06 -7.14 4.11
C LYS A 42 -0.06 -6.68 3.18
N ASN A 43 -1.14 -7.44 3.12
CA ASN A 43 -2.32 -7.07 2.36
C ASN A 43 -2.99 -5.81 2.92
N LYS A 44 -3.55 -4.96 2.05
CA LYS A 44 -4.34 -3.81 2.49
C LYS A 44 -5.77 -4.25 2.66
N THR A 45 -6.36 -3.98 3.82
CA THR A 45 -7.74 -4.36 4.13
C THR A 45 -8.65 -3.15 4.22
N TYR A 46 -9.89 -3.28 3.74
CA TYR A 46 -10.97 -2.30 3.87
C TYR A 46 -12.24 -3.03 4.31
N SER A 47 -13.03 -2.42 5.20
CA SER A 47 -14.30 -2.99 5.63
C SER A 47 -15.35 -1.90 5.81
N ILE A 48 -16.58 -2.17 5.38
CA ILE A 48 -17.71 -1.27 5.57
C ILE A 48 -18.95 -2.05 6.00
N ARG A 49 -19.66 -1.52 6.99
CA ARG A 49 -20.98 -2.02 7.37
C ARG A 49 -22.06 -1.32 6.57
N LEU A 50 -22.94 -2.11 5.95
CA LEU A 50 -24.08 -1.64 5.19
C LEU A 50 -25.37 -1.93 5.97
N ASP A 51 -26.05 -0.88 6.38
CA ASP A 51 -27.34 -1.00 7.04
C ASP A 51 -28.48 -1.23 6.03
N LYS A 52 -29.62 -1.72 6.53
CA LYS A 52 -30.78 -2.06 5.70
C LYS A 52 -31.32 -0.88 4.87
N LYS A 53 -31.31 0.33 5.43
CA LYS A 53 -31.83 1.52 4.76
C LYS A 53 -30.91 1.97 3.62
N THR A 54 -29.61 1.77 3.77
CA THR A 54 -28.61 2.05 2.73
C THR A 54 -28.71 1.04 1.58
N ILE A 55 -28.82 -0.27 1.87
CA ILE A 55 -28.93 -1.31 0.83
C ILE A 55 -30.25 -1.25 0.03
N GLU A 56 -31.34 -0.81 0.66
CA GLU A 56 -32.66 -0.65 -0.01
C GLU A 56 -32.62 0.37 -1.15
N LYS A 57 -31.74 1.36 -1.08
CA LYS A 57 -31.57 2.40 -2.10
C LYS A 57 -30.52 2.05 -3.16
N GLY A 58 -29.80 0.95 -2.97
CA GLY A 58 -28.55 0.69 -3.65
C GLY A 58 -27.41 1.55 -3.11
N TYR A 59 -26.18 1.07 -3.25
CA TYR A 59 -25.00 1.74 -2.70
C TYR A 59 -23.76 1.34 -3.47
N THR A 60 -22.83 2.28 -3.67
CA THR A 60 -21.51 1.98 -4.23
C THR A 60 -20.47 2.11 -3.13
N VAL A 61 -19.76 1.01 -2.87
CA VAL A 61 -18.61 0.98 -1.99
C VAL A 61 -17.36 1.26 -2.83
N SER A 62 -16.59 2.28 -2.47
CA SER A 62 -15.26 2.53 -3.05
C SER A 62 -14.17 2.12 -2.05
N ALA A 63 -13.17 1.38 -2.51
CA ALA A 63 -12.00 0.97 -1.73
C ALA A 63 -10.69 1.31 -2.47
N PHE A 64 -9.58 1.32 -1.71
CA PHE A 64 -8.22 1.48 -2.23
C PHE A 64 -8.04 2.70 -3.14
N ASN A 65 -8.45 3.88 -2.66
CA ASN A 65 -8.39 5.14 -3.42
C ASN A 65 -9.14 5.08 -4.77
N ASP A 66 -10.37 4.56 -4.76
CA ASP A 66 -11.22 4.39 -5.95
C ASP A 66 -10.68 3.39 -7.00
N SER A 67 -9.69 2.56 -6.63
CA SER A 67 -9.18 1.51 -7.52
C SER A 67 -10.15 0.35 -7.66
N LEU A 68 -10.98 0.11 -6.65
CA LEU A 68 -12.05 -0.88 -6.64
C LEU A 68 -13.36 -0.22 -6.24
N LYS A 69 -14.41 -0.41 -7.06
CA LYS A 69 -15.78 -0.04 -6.70
C LYS A 69 -16.71 -1.23 -6.82
N LEU A 70 -17.53 -1.43 -5.80
CA LEU A 70 -18.58 -2.44 -5.75
C LEU A 70 -19.93 -1.73 -5.70
N SER A 71 -20.69 -1.77 -6.79
CA SER A 71 -22.02 -1.16 -6.88
C SER A 71 -23.11 -2.19 -6.67
N LEU A 72 -23.86 -2.01 -5.60
CA LEU A 72 -24.96 -2.85 -5.17
C LEU A 72 -26.28 -2.25 -5.66
N VAL A 73 -27.02 -3.01 -6.47
CA VAL A 73 -28.35 -2.60 -6.93
C VAL A 73 -29.38 -2.71 -5.80
N PRO A 74 -30.45 -1.90 -5.81
CA PRO A 74 -31.52 -1.99 -4.83
C PRO A 74 -32.06 -3.43 -4.63
N GLY A 75 -32.07 -3.87 -3.38
CA GLY A 75 -32.62 -5.16 -2.97
C GLY A 75 -31.81 -6.39 -3.42
N ILE A 76 -30.52 -6.22 -3.71
CA ILE A 76 -29.56 -7.35 -3.87
C ILE A 76 -29.16 -7.96 -2.52
N LEU A 77 -29.28 -7.18 -1.44
CA LEU A 77 -29.09 -7.62 -0.07
C LEU A 77 -30.42 -7.49 0.67
N GLY A 78 -30.86 -8.57 1.33
CA GLY A 78 -32.13 -8.63 2.05
C GLY A 78 -32.07 -8.06 3.48
N ASP A 79 -30.87 -7.98 4.06
CA ASP A 79 -30.65 -7.44 5.41
C ASP A 79 -29.25 -6.84 5.54
N SER A 80 -29.00 -6.14 6.65
CA SER A 80 -27.72 -5.52 6.95
C SER A 80 -26.58 -6.54 6.99
N THR A 81 -25.44 -6.14 6.44
CA THR A 81 -24.24 -6.98 6.35
C THR A 81 -23.00 -6.09 6.36
N ALA A 82 -21.82 -6.70 6.41
CA ALA A 82 -20.58 -5.97 6.14
C ALA A 82 -19.95 -6.52 4.86
N VAL A 83 -19.24 -5.65 4.16
CA VAL A 83 -18.41 -5.99 3.02
C VAL A 83 -16.97 -5.82 3.46
N ASP A 84 -16.20 -6.90 3.40
CA ASP A 84 -14.76 -6.88 3.57
C ASP A 84 -14.10 -6.90 2.19
N MET A 85 -13.03 -6.14 2.02
CA MET A 85 -12.25 -6.06 0.79
C MET A 85 -10.77 -6.09 1.13
N GLU A 86 -9.97 -6.73 0.29
CA GLU A 86 -8.55 -6.90 0.49
C GLU A 86 -7.80 -6.73 -0.84
N GLU A 87 -6.71 -5.96 -0.83
CA GLU A 87 -5.71 -5.93 -1.90
C GLU A 87 -4.64 -6.96 -1.56
N LEU A 88 -4.60 -8.06 -2.33
CA LEU A 88 -3.70 -9.18 -2.11
C LEU A 88 -2.31 -8.87 -2.71
N ASN A 89 -1.30 -8.89 -1.84
CA ASN A 89 0.10 -8.77 -2.19
C ASN A 89 0.70 -10.17 -2.33
N GLU A 90 0.22 -10.92 -3.32
CA GLU A 90 0.73 -12.25 -3.65
C GLU A 90 1.22 -12.33 -5.09
N GLU A 91 2.25 -13.15 -5.29
CA GLU A 91 2.70 -13.55 -6.62
C GLU A 91 1.76 -14.64 -7.14
N ILE A 92 1.15 -14.39 -8.30
CA ILE A 92 0.36 -15.38 -9.02
C ILE A 92 1.05 -15.64 -10.35
N GLU A 93 1.11 -16.90 -10.75
CA GLU A 93 1.55 -17.27 -12.10
C GLU A 93 0.61 -16.65 -13.14
N SER A 94 1.13 -15.74 -13.96
CA SER A 94 0.36 -15.13 -15.04
C SER A 94 -0.09 -16.19 -16.06
N PRO A 95 -1.39 -16.33 -16.32
CA PRO A 95 -1.85 -17.19 -17.40
C PRO A 95 -1.33 -16.65 -18.74
N TRP A 96 -0.86 -17.54 -19.59
CA TRP A 96 -0.45 -17.23 -20.97
C TRP A 96 0.66 -16.18 -21.11
N TYR A 97 1.52 -16.03 -20.09
CA TYR A 97 2.61 -15.04 -20.07
C TYR A 97 2.13 -13.59 -20.26
N LEU A 98 0.92 -13.28 -19.81
CA LEU A 98 0.37 -11.93 -19.86
C LEU A 98 0.80 -11.12 -18.64
N ASP A 99 1.10 -9.83 -18.87
CA ASP A 99 1.39 -8.90 -17.80
C ASP A 99 0.12 -8.53 -17.03
N ARG A 100 0.23 -8.49 -15.70
CA ARG A 100 -0.87 -8.09 -14.81
C ARG A 100 -0.97 -6.56 -14.78
N ILE A 101 -2.12 -6.03 -15.19
CA ILE A 101 -2.38 -4.58 -15.28
C ILE A 101 -3.11 -3.97 -14.06
N SER A 102 -3.44 -4.79 -13.05
CA SER A 102 -4.08 -4.35 -11.79
C SER A 102 -3.59 -5.16 -10.59
N PRO A 103 -3.72 -4.64 -9.36
CA PRO A 103 -3.61 -5.47 -8.17
C PRO A 103 -4.69 -6.57 -8.16
N ILE A 104 -4.49 -7.57 -7.31
CA ILE A 104 -5.48 -8.61 -7.05
C ILE A 104 -6.35 -8.12 -5.90
N TYR A 105 -7.66 -8.20 -6.07
CA TYR A 105 -8.60 -7.81 -5.04
C TYR A 105 -9.50 -8.99 -4.65
N GLN A 106 -9.69 -9.18 -3.36
CA GLN A 106 -10.69 -10.06 -2.79
C GLN A 106 -11.79 -9.22 -2.15
N PHE A 107 -13.03 -9.68 -2.22
CA PHE A 107 -14.12 -9.11 -1.44
C PHE A 107 -15.08 -10.18 -0.97
N GLU A 108 -15.76 -9.92 0.14
CA GLU A 108 -16.71 -10.85 0.74
C GLU A 108 -17.85 -10.12 1.46
N PHE A 109 -19.08 -10.60 1.30
CA PHE A 109 -20.19 -10.26 2.19
C PHE A 109 -20.11 -11.14 3.44
N ARG A 110 -19.96 -10.56 4.63
CA ARG A 110 -19.88 -11.32 5.89
C ARG A 110 -21.07 -12.25 6.09
N ASN A 111 -22.27 -11.76 5.75
CA ASN A 111 -23.46 -12.58 5.69
C ASN A 111 -23.81 -12.89 4.23
N LYS A 112 -23.49 -14.10 3.77
CA LYS A 112 -23.80 -14.57 2.41
C LYS A 112 -25.27 -14.91 2.21
N SER A 113 -25.99 -15.25 3.29
CA SER A 113 -27.40 -15.65 3.22
C SER A 113 -28.34 -14.51 2.84
N VAL A 114 -27.89 -13.25 2.98
CA VAL A 114 -28.70 -12.08 2.60
C VAL A 114 -28.56 -11.71 1.13
N TYR A 115 -27.64 -12.35 0.40
CA TYR A 115 -27.37 -12.06 -1.00
C TYR A 115 -28.37 -12.75 -1.93
N ASP A 116 -29.06 -11.96 -2.77
CA ASP A 116 -29.93 -12.44 -3.84
C ASP A 116 -29.12 -12.64 -5.13
N ASN A 117 -28.87 -13.91 -5.47
CA ASN A 117 -28.12 -14.30 -6.66
C ASN A 117 -28.90 -14.11 -7.98
N ASN A 118 -30.17 -13.70 -7.93
CA ASN A 118 -30.94 -13.35 -9.12
C ASN A 118 -30.69 -11.90 -9.59
N LYS A 119 -29.92 -11.12 -8.81
CA LYS A 119 -29.58 -9.73 -9.13
C LYS A 119 -28.08 -9.55 -9.25
N PRO A 120 -27.61 -8.88 -10.32
CA PRO A 120 -26.19 -8.59 -10.47
C PRO A 120 -25.77 -7.45 -9.53
N PHE A 121 -24.51 -7.48 -9.13
CA PHE A 121 -23.78 -6.29 -8.70
C PHE A 121 -22.72 -5.98 -9.75
N TYR A 122 -22.21 -4.76 -9.71
CA TYR A 122 -21.16 -4.33 -10.63
C TYR A 122 -19.86 -4.19 -9.86
N ILE A 123 -18.78 -4.71 -10.44
CA ILE A 123 -17.41 -4.46 -10.00
C ILE A 123 -16.77 -3.56 -11.04
N GLN A 124 -16.19 -2.46 -10.58
CA GLN A 124 -15.41 -1.56 -11.41
C GLN A 124 -13.98 -1.49 -10.88
N PHE A 125 -13.02 -1.72 -11.77
CA PHE A 125 -11.60 -1.54 -11.51
C PHE A 125 -11.10 -0.27 -12.20
N SER A 126 -10.19 0.43 -11.55
CA SER A 126 -9.37 1.46 -12.17
C SER A 126 -7.99 0.88 -12.45
N TYR A 127 -7.51 1.05 -13.68
CA TYR A 127 -6.19 0.61 -14.10
C TYR A 127 -5.24 1.81 -14.16
N THR A 128 -4.00 1.63 -13.74
CA THR A 128 -2.97 2.69 -13.75
C THR A 128 -2.40 2.93 -15.15
N GLU A 129 -2.49 1.93 -16.04
CA GLU A 129 -1.99 2.03 -17.40
C GLU A 129 -3.05 2.53 -18.38
N ALA A 130 -2.74 3.62 -19.09
CA ALA A 130 -3.53 4.16 -20.19
C ALA A 130 -3.08 3.55 -21.52
N THR A 131 -3.14 2.23 -21.68
CA THR A 131 -2.73 1.59 -22.93
C THR A 131 -3.96 1.08 -23.70
N ASN A 132 -4.26 1.73 -24.83
CA ASN A 132 -5.16 1.19 -25.87
C ASN A 132 -4.46 0.11 -26.73
N SER A 133 -3.39 -0.50 -26.21
CA SER A 133 -2.47 -1.37 -26.95
C SER A 133 -2.84 -2.85 -26.81
N TYR A 134 -4.13 -3.17 -26.72
CA TYR A 134 -4.60 -4.56 -26.81
C TYR A 134 -4.46 -5.00 -28.28
N LYS A 135 -3.45 -5.82 -28.57
CA LYS A 135 -3.32 -6.56 -29.82
C LYS A 135 -3.99 -7.92 -29.70
#